data_AF-A0A650CF47-F1
#
_entry.id   AF-A0A650CF47-F1
#
_cell.length_a   1.000
_cell.length_b   1.000
_cell.length_c   1.000
_cell.angle_alpha   90.00
_cell.angle_beta   90.00
_cell.angle_gamma   90.00
#
_symmetry.space_group_name_H-M   'P 1'
#
loop_
_entity.id
_entity.type
_entity.pdbx_description
1 polymer ?
#
loop_
_entity_poly.entity_id
_entity_poly.type
_entity_poly.pdbx_seq_one_letter_code
_entity_poly.pdbx_strand_id
1 'polypeptide(L)'
;MILEDKLYVYILTLLYISDEISFTDLQRELEKLGVKTTKGNLQHHLDKLKEKGFIEKHYVPFFLNKRKVVYKITDEGMKILEEFIKEITYLEKLINNVSAYKCVYFPYEELWEKVVKEAEKRKIEVHDMLKEIIDWYFNSEKV
;
A
#
# COMPACT_ATOMS: atom_id res chain seq x y z
N MET A 1 12.28 0.41 -3.42
CA MET A 1 10.82 0.21 -3.40
C MET A 1 10.45 -0.51 -4.68
N ILE A 2 9.94 -1.73 -4.56
CA ILE A 2 9.95 -2.75 -5.62
C ILE A 2 9.14 -2.35 -6.89
N LEU A 3 8.06 -1.58 -6.70
CA LEU A 3 7.28 -0.96 -7.78
C LEU A 3 7.28 0.56 -7.58
N GLU A 4 7.97 1.27 -8.46
CA GLU A 4 8.19 2.73 -8.36
C GLU A 4 6.98 3.56 -8.84
N ASP A 5 6.07 2.96 -9.61
CA ASP A 5 4.90 3.63 -10.17
C ASP A 5 3.60 2.95 -9.73
N LYS A 6 2.65 3.75 -9.23
CA LYS A 6 1.33 3.30 -8.79
C LYS A 6 0.57 2.56 -9.91
N LEU A 7 0.74 2.98 -11.17
CA LEU A 7 0.06 2.35 -12.29
C LEU A 7 0.56 0.93 -12.55
N TYR A 8 1.83 0.62 -12.25
CA TYR A 8 2.34 -0.75 -12.33
C TYR A 8 1.58 -1.68 -11.39
N VAL A 9 1.30 -1.24 -10.17
CA VAL A 9 0.54 -2.02 -9.18
C VAL A 9 -0.85 -2.33 -9.74
N TYR A 10 -1.56 -1.34 -10.27
CA TYR A 10 -2.89 -1.56 -10.84
C TYR A 10 -2.87 -2.48 -12.06
N ILE A 11 -1.93 -2.30 -12.98
CA ILE A 11 -1.80 -3.14 -14.18
C ILE A 11 -1.52 -4.59 -13.78
N LEU A 12 -0.51 -4.83 -12.94
CA LEU A 12 -0.15 -6.18 -12.50
C LEU A 12 -1.29 -6.83 -11.71
N THR A 13 -1.99 -6.08 -10.86
CA THR A 13 -3.16 -6.60 -10.13
C THR A 13 -4.28 -7.03 -11.08
N LEU A 14 -4.61 -6.22 -12.09
CA LEU A 14 -5.65 -6.57 -13.05
C LEU A 14 -5.26 -7.77 -13.92
N LEU A 15 -3.99 -7.89 -14.30
CA LEU A 15 -3.47 -9.04 -15.02
C LEU A 15 -3.47 -10.31 -14.18
N TYR A 16 -3.13 -10.20 -12.89
CA TYR A 16 -3.20 -11.30 -11.94
C TYR A 16 -4.62 -11.85 -11.77
N ILE A 17 -5.63 -10.98 -11.79
CA ILE A 17 -7.04 -11.37 -11.65
C ILE A 17 -7.63 -11.93 -12.96
N SER A 18 -7.22 -11.40 -14.10
CA SER A 18 -7.88 -11.65 -15.39
C SER A 18 -7.21 -12.72 -16.26
N ASP A 19 -6.07 -13.28 -15.82
CA ASP A 19 -5.11 -14.11 -16.57
C ASP A 19 -4.52 -13.44 -17.82
N GLU A 20 -5.37 -12.99 -18.75
CA GLU A 20 -5.01 -12.21 -19.91
C GLU A 20 -6.03 -11.08 -20.16
N ILE A 21 -5.55 -9.92 -20.61
CA ILE A 21 -6.42 -8.77 -20.87
C ILE A 21 -5.96 -7.99 -22.09
N SER A 22 -6.90 -7.49 -22.88
CA SER A 22 -6.54 -6.62 -24.00
C SER A 22 -6.24 -5.20 -23.55
N PHE A 23 -5.55 -4.43 -24.38
CA PHE A 23 -5.27 -3.01 -24.10
C PHE A 23 -6.56 -2.22 -23.76
N THR A 24 -7.59 -2.38 -24.59
CA THR A 24 -8.85 -1.64 -24.42
C THR A 24 -9.60 -2.06 -23.17
N ASP A 25 -9.60 -3.36 -22.87
CA ASP A 25 -10.26 -3.87 -21.67
C ASP A 25 -9.50 -3.42 -20.41
N LEU A 26 -8.16 -3.47 -20.41
CA LEU A 26 -7.32 -2.99 -19.32
C LEU A 26 -7.55 -1.50 -19.04
N GLN A 27 -7.58 -0.68 -20.09
CA GLN A 27 -7.85 0.74 -19.96
C GLN A 27 -9.22 1.00 -19.31
N ARG A 28 -10.25 0.26 -19.73
CA ARG A 28 -11.61 0.37 -19.16
C ARG A 28 -11.65 -0.06 -17.70
N GLU A 29 -10.98 -1.15 -17.33
CA GLU A 29 -10.95 -1.59 -15.92
C GLU A 29 -10.20 -0.60 -15.02
N LEU A 30 -9.10 -0.01 -15.51
CA LEU A 30 -8.41 1.09 -14.81
C LEU A 30 -9.33 2.30 -14.59
N GLU A 31 -10.10 2.69 -15.61
CA GLU A 31 -11.07 3.80 -15.51
C GLU A 31 -12.16 3.52 -14.47
N LYS A 32 -12.67 2.28 -14.38
CA LYS A 32 -13.65 1.87 -13.35
C LYS A 32 -13.10 1.96 -11.93
N LEU A 33 -11.79 1.73 -11.75
CA LEU A 33 -11.10 1.91 -10.48
C LEU A 33 -10.77 3.39 -10.17
N GLY A 34 -11.22 4.33 -11.01
CA GLY A 34 -10.92 5.75 -10.87
C GLY A 34 -9.49 6.12 -11.29
N VAL A 35 -8.76 5.20 -11.92
CA VAL A 35 -7.37 5.40 -12.37
C VAL A 35 -7.39 5.97 -13.79
N LYS A 36 -7.35 7.29 -13.91
CA LYS A 36 -7.32 7.97 -15.21
C LYS A 36 -5.94 7.80 -15.86
N THR A 37 -5.91 7.30 -17.10
CA THR A 37 -4.69 7.19 -17.90
C THR A 37 -5.00 7.46 -19.37
N THR A 38 -4.07 8.09 -20.09
CA THR A 38 -4.19 8.23 -21.54
C THR A 38 -3.70 6.96 -22.24
N LYS A 39 -4.08 6.77 -23.51
CA LYS A 39 -3.60 5.62 -24.31
C LYS A 39 -2.07 5.59 -24.41
N GLY A 40 -1.44 6.75 -24.63
CA GLY A 40 0.01 6.86 -24.71
C GLY A 40 0.69 6.51 -23.38
N ASN A 41 0.13 6.99 -22.26
CA ASN A 41 0.65 6.70 -20.93
C ASN A 41 0.54 5.20 -20.60
N LEU A 42 -0.64 4.58 -20.81
CA LEU A 42 -0.82 3.15 -20.60
C LEU A 42 0.13 2.32 -21.46
N GLN A 43 0.30 2.67 -22.74
CA GLN A 43 1.22 1.97 -23.62
C GLN A 43 2.67 2.07 -23.13
N HIS A 44 3.12 3.26 -22.71
CA HIS A 44 4.44 3.46 -22.13
C HIS A 44 4.70 2.56 -20.92
N HIS A 45 3.74 2.48 -19.98
CA HIS A 45 3.88 1.64 -18.80
C HIS A 45 3.85 0.14 -19.12
N LEU A 46 3.02 -0.29 -20.08
CA LEU A 46 3.02 -1.68 -20.55
C LEU A 46 4.36 -2.06 -21.20
N ASP A 47 4.93 -1.18 -22.01
CA ASP A 47 6.23 -1.41 -22.61
C ASP A 47 7.33 -1.51 -21.53
N LYS A 48 7.29 -0.64 -20.50
CA LYS A 48 8.23 -0.72 -19.36
C LYS A 48 8.09 -1.99 -18.54
N LEU A 49 6.86 -2.42 -18.24
CA LEU A 49 6.61 -3.68 -17.54
C LEU A 49 7.09 -4.89 -18.35
N LYS A 50 6.95 -4.84 -19.67
CA LYS A 50 7.45 -5.87 -20.58
C LYS A 50 8.98 -5.88 -20.65
N GLU A 51 9.61 -4.70 -20.74
CA GLU A 51 11.08 -4.54 -20.69
C GLU A 51 11.66 -5.11 -19.39
N LYS A 52 10.95 -4.97 -18.26
CA LYS A 52 11.31 -5.55 -16.97
C LYS A 52 11.01 -7.05 -16.85
N GLY A 53 10.35 -7.65 -17.83
CA GLY A 53 9.98 -9.07 -17.81
C GLY A 53 8.80 -9.42 -16.90
N PHE A 54 8.02 -8.43 -16.43
CA PHE A 54 6.89 -8.65 -15.52
C PHE A 54 5.59 -8.99 -16.24
N ILE A 55 5.49 -8.64 -17.51
CA ILE A 55 4.35 -8.97 -18.36
C ILE A 55 4.83 -9.43 -19.73
N GLU A 56 3.99 -10.21 -20.40
CA GLU A 56 4.17 -10.61 -21.78
C GLU A 56 3.03 -10.08 -22.65
N LYS A 57 3.30 -9.97 -23.95
CA LYS A 57 2.35 -9.52 -24.97
C LYS A 57 2.17 -10.62 -26.00
N HIS A 58 0.94 -11.12 -26.13
CA HIS A 58 0.59 -12.23 -27.01
C HIS A 58 -0.48 -11.82 -28.02
N TYR A 59 -0.54 -12.55 -29.14
CA TYR A 59 -1.59 -12.39 -30.14
C TYR A 59 -2.54 -13.58 -30.07
N VAL A 60 -3.78 -13.33 -29.67
CA VAL A 60 -4.83 -14.35 -29.66
C VAL A 60 -5.69 -14.25 -30.92
N PRO A 61 -6.20 -15.38 -31.45
CA PRO A 61 -7.16 -15.37 -32.54
C PRO A 61 -8.38 -14.50 -32.21
N PHE A 62 -8.80 -13.68 -33.17
CA PHE A 62 -10.00 -12.86 -33.10
C PHE A 62 -10.77 -12.99 -34.42
N PHE A 63 -12.08 -12.75 -34.38
CA PHE A 63 -13.04 -13.01 -35.48
C PHE A 63 -12.49 -12.76 -36.91
N LEU A 64 -12.77 -13.69 -37.83
CA LEU A 64 -12.45 -13.61 -39.27
C LEU A 64 -10.99 -13.18 -39.56
N ASN A 65 -10.02 -13.97 -39.11
CA ASN A 65 -8.57 -13.77 -39.34
C ASN A 65 -7.94 -12.53 -38.67
N LYS A 66 -8.64 -11.86 -37.75
CA LYS A 66 -8.04 -10.78 -36.96
C LYS A 66 -7.25 -11.38 -35.80
N ARG A 67 -6.24 -10.66 -35.31
CA ARG A 67 -5.55 -11.01 -34.07
C ARG A 67 -5.78 -9.90 -33.06
N LYS A 68 -6.10 -10.26 -31.82
CA LYS A 68 -6.20 -9.32 -30.71
C LYS A 68 -4.91 -9.39 -29.92
N VAL A 69 -4.38 -8.23 -29.55
CA VAL A 69 -3.25 -8.16 -28.61
C VAL A 69 -3.81 -8.30 -27.20
N VAL A 70 -3.24 -9.22 -26.44
CA VAL A 70 -3.49 -9.38 -25.00
C VAL A 70 -2.17 -9.33 -24.23
N TYR A 71 -2.27 -8.93 -22.98
CA TYR A 71 -1.19 -8.89 -22.02
C TYR A 71 -1.46 -9.92 -20.94
N LYS A 72 -0.40 -10.57 -20.46
CA LYS A 72 -0.43 -11.58 -19.39
C LYS A 72 0.70 -11.29 -18.40
N ILE A 73 0.47 -11.52 -17.11
CA ILE A 73 1.51 -11.42 -16.09
C ILE A 73 2.44 -12.64 -16.16
N THR A 74 3.75 -12.44 -16.00
CA THR A 74 4.74 -13.52 -15.90
C THR A 74 4.87 -14.02 -14.47
N ASP A 75 5.54 -15.15 -14.27
CA ASP A 75 5.88 -15.66 -12.93
C ASP A 75 6.70 -14.64 -12.12
N GLU A 76 7.63 -13.93 -12.77
CA GLU A 76 8.42 -12.87 -12.14
C GLU A 76 7.53 -11.67 -11.78
N GLY A 77 6.58 -11.30 -12.65
CA GLY A 77 5.57 -10.28 -12.35
C GLY A 77 4.64 -10.66 -11.20
N MET A 78 4.30 -11.94 -11.05
CA MET A 78 3.52 -12.43 -9.90
C MET A 78 4.34 -12.31 -8.62
N LYS A 79 5.58 -12.80 -8.63
CA LYS A 79 6.48 -12.73 -7.48
C LYS A 79 6.68 -11.30 -6.99
N ILE A 80 6.93 -10.37 -7.91
CA ILE A 80 7.16 -8.96 -7.56
C ILE A 80 5.91 -8.28 -6.97
N LEU A 81 4.73 -8.65 -7.47
CA LEU A 81 3.45 -8.19 -6.93
C LEU A 81 3.18 -8.75 -5.53
N GLU A 82 3.46 -10.03 -5.30
CA GLU A 82 3.31 -10.67 -3.99
C GLU A 82 4.26 -10.09 -2.95
N GLU A 83 5.51 -9.83 -3.31
CA GLU A 83 6.49 -9.15 -2.45
C GLU A 83 6.01 -7.75 -2.06
N PHE A 84 5.50 -6.99 -3.04
CA PHE A 84 4.92 -5.67 -2.79
C PHE A 84 3.71 -5.74 -1.84
N ILE A 85 2.78 -6.69 -2.04
CA ILE A 85 1.62 -6.87 -1.16
C ILE A 85 2.07 -7.20 0.26
N LYS A 86 3.05 -8.10 0.44
CA LYS A 86 3.61 -8.44 1.76
C LYS A 86 4.20 -7.21 2.46
N GLU A 87 4.93 -6.37 1.73
CA GLU A 87 5.50 -5.12 2.25
C GLU A 87 4.39 -4.14 2.68
N ILE A 88 3.37 -3.93 1.84
CA ILE A 88 2.23 -3.06 2.16
C ILE A 88 1.46 -3.57 3.39
N THR A 89 1.18 -4.87 3.48
CA THR A 89 0.52 -5.46 4.66
C THR A 89 1.36 -5.31 5.92
N TYR A 90 2.69 -5.43 5.82
CA TYR A 90 3.58 -5.20 6.96
C TYR A 90 3.53 -3.73 7.41
N LEU A 91 3.61 -2.79 6.46
CA LEU A 91 3.51 -1.36 6.76
C LEU A 91 2.14 -0.99 7.37
N GLU A 92 1.05 -1.55 6.84
CA GLU A 92 -0.29 -1.38 7.41
C GLU A 92 -0.35 -1.85 8.87
N LYS A 93 0.23 -3.02 9.18
CA LYS A 93 0.33 -3.51 10.56
C LYS A 93 1.14 -2.57 11.44
N LEU A 94 2.27 -2.06 10.96
CA LEU A 94 3.06 -1.08 11.70
C LEU A 94 2.26 0.20 11.97
N ILE A 95 1.58 0.74 10.97
CA ILE A 95 0.76 1.96 11.11
C ILE A 95 -0.39 1.74 12.11
N ASN A 96 -1.07 0.59 12.04
CA ASN A 96 -2.18 0.27 12.92
C ASN A 96 -1.71 -0.04 14.36
N ASN A 97 -0.54 -0.67 14.52
CA ASN A 97 0.07 -0.81 15.84
C ASN A 97 0.54 0.55 16.39
N VAL A 98 1.05 1.43 15.52
CA VAL A 98 1.37 2.81 15.88
C VAL A 98 0.12 3.62 16.18
N SER A 99 -1.10 3.23 15.81
CA SER A 99 -2.30 3.93 16.29
C SER A 99 -2.53 3.75 17.80
N ALA A 100 -1.97 2.71 18.43
CA ALA A 100 -1.90 2.57 19.88
C ALA A 100 -0.80 3.46 20.50
N TYR A 101 0.21 3.83 19.71
CA TYR A 101 1.31 4.72 20.09
C TYR A 101 1.25 6.08 19.38
N LYS A 102 0.09 6.45 18.81
CA LYS A 102 -0.07 7.68 18.07
C LYS A 102 0.20 8.73 19.11
N CYS A 103 1.37 9.35 18.99
CA CYS A 103 2.02 10.19 19.98
C CYS A 103 1.03 10.64 21.03
N VAL A 104 1.31 10.37 22.30
CA VAL A 104 0.87 11.32 23.31
C VAL A 104 1.58 12.63 22.96
N TYR A 105 1.00 13.37 22.02
CA TYR A 105 1.27 14.76 21.83
C TYR A 105 0.83 15.32 23.17
N PHE A 106 1.81 15.74 23.98
CA PHE A 106 1.58 16.57 25.15
C PHE A 106 1.66 18.02 24.64
N PRO A 107 0.58 18.61 24.09
CA PRO A 107 0.61 19.97 23.57
C PRO A 107 0.84 21.04 24.65
N TYR A 108 0.89 20.65 25.93
CA TYR A 108 0.99 21.56 27.05
C TYR A 108 2.28 21.31 27.81
N GLU A 109 3.22 22.24 27.70
CA GLU A 109 4.45 22.30 28.49
C GLU A 109 4.16 22.20 30.00
N GLU A 110 3.04 22.80 30.44
CA GLU A 110 2.53 22.68 31.81
C GLU A 110 2.20 21.24 32.24
N LEU A 111 1.73 20.40 31.32
CA LEU A 111 1.39 19.02 31.62
C LEU A 111 2.66 18.17 31.70
N TRP A 112 3.64 18.43 30.84
CA TRP A 112 4.97 17.81 30.94
C TRP A 112 5.63 18.12 32.28
N GLU A 113 5.61 19.39 32.70
CA GLU A 113 6.13 19.78 34.03
C GLU A 113 5.44 19.05 35.18
N LYS A 114 4.11 18.87 35.12
CA LYS A 114 3.35 18.14 36.14
C LYS A 114 3.77 16.67 36.20
N VAL A 115 3.97 16.04 35.04
CA VAL A 115 4.45 14.65 34.95
C VAL A 115 5.85 14.53 35.54
N VAL A 116 6.79 15.42 35.17
CA VAL A 116 8.15 15.39 35.72
C VAL A 116 8.15 15.62 37.23
N LYS A 117 7.44 16.66 37.73
CA LYS A 117 7.36 16.96 39.17
C LYS A 117 6.78 15.81 39.98
N GLU A 118 5.76 15.15 39.48
CA GLU A 118 5.14 14.03 40.21
C GLU A 118 5.99 12.75 40.11
N ALA A 119 6.70 12.52 39.01
CA ALA A 119 7.68 11.43 38.90
C ALA A 119 8.83 11.61 39.90
N GLU A 120 9.38 12.82 40.01
CA GLU A 120 10.41 13.18 41.01
C GLU A 120 9.90 12.97 42.44
N LYS A 121 8.70 13.46 42.74
CA LYS A 121 8.05 13.30 44.06
C LYS A 121 7.84 11.83 44.42
N ARG A 122 7.46 11.01 43.44
CA ARG A 122 7.26 9.55 43.60
C ARG A 122 8.55 8.75 43.52
N LYS A 123 9.67 9.36 43.15
CA LYS A 123 10.98 8.72 42.90
C LYS A 123 10.87 7.56 41.90
N ILE A 124 10.15 7.78 40.80
CA ILE A 124 10.04 6.85 39.68
C ILE A 124 10.55 7.49 38.40
N GLU A 125 10.91 6.68 37.42
CA GLU A 125 11.29 7.19 36.10
C GLU A 125 10.08 7.84 35.42
N VAL A 126 10.31 8.96 34.73
CA VAL A 126 9.26 9.69 33.99
C VAL A 126 8.53 8.77 33.00
N HIS A 127 9.27 7.85 32.37
CA HIS A 127 8.72 6.85 31.48
C HIS A 127 7.70 5.91 32.15
N ASP A 128 7.93 5.51 33.40
CA ASP A 128 7.01 4.62 34.12
C ASP A 128 5.75 5.38 34.54
N MET A 129 5.89 6.66 34.89
CA MET A 129 4.74 7.53 35.12
C MET A 129 3.90 7.74 33.86
N LEU A 130 4.54 7.93 32.69
CA LEU A 130 3.84 8.06 31.42
C LEU A 130 3.05 6.79 31.07
N LYS A 131 3.62 5.60 31.31
CA LYS A 131 2.91 4.33 31.14
C LYS A 131 1.64 4.26 32.00
N GLU A 132 1.73 4.60 33.28
CA GLU A 132 0.56 4.60 34.17
C GLU A 132 -0.55 5.54 33.67
N ILE A 133 -0.19 6.75 33.22
CA ILE A 133 -1.15 7.73 32.69
C ILE A 133 -1.83 7.20 31.42
N ILE A 134 -1.04 6.62 30.51
CA ILE A 134 -1.54 6.04 29.26
C ILE A 134 -2.48 4.87 29.56
N ASP A 135 -2.08 3.97 30.46
CA ASP A 135 -2.88 2.82 30.87
C ASP A 135 -4.20 3.27 31.51
N TRP A 136 -4.17 4.30 32.36
CA TRP A 136 -5.38 4.88 32.94
C TRP A 136 -6.31 5.46 31.86
N TYR A 137 -5.77 6.25 30.92
CA TYR A 137 -6.52 6.87 29.83
C TYR A 137 -7.27 5.82 29.01
N PHE A 138 -6.57 4.80 28.52
CA PHE A 138 -7.16 3.75 27.69
C PHE A 138 -8.15 2.83 28.43
N ASN A 139 -8.02 2.69 29.74
CA ASN A 139 -8.97 1.93 30.55
C ASN A 139 -10.19 2.75 30.99
N SER A 140 -10.10 4.07 30.96
CA SER A 140 -11.20 4.99 31.28
C SER A 140 -12.19 5.20 30.13
N GLU A 141 -11.76 5.06 28.87
CA GLU A 141 -12.64 5.17 27.68
C GLU A 141 -13.52 3.92 27.43
N LYS A 142 -13.41 2.87 28.26
CA LYS A 142 -14.17 1.61 28.14
C LYS A 142 -15.42 1.55 29.02
N VAL A 143 -15.88 2.66 29.61
CA VAL A 143 -17.06 2.76 30.48
C VAL A 143 -18.14 3.63 29.86
#